data_AF-A0A5B8U6C7-F1
#
_entry.id   AF-A0A5B8U6C7-F1
#
_cell.length_a   1.000
_cell.length_b   1.000
_cell.length_c   1.000
_cell.angle_alpha   90.00
_cell.angle_beta   90.00
_cell.angle_gamma   90.00
#
_symmetry.space_group_name_H-M   'P 1'
#
loop_
_entity.id
_entity.type
_entity.pdbx_description
1 polymer ?
#
loop_
_entity_poly.entity_id
_entity_poly.type
_entity_poly.pdbx_seq_one_letter_code
_entity_poly.pdbx_strand_id
1 'polypeptide(L)'
;MTPATLAVLDPEFAETVARRPHITGDLQACLARRLDAVMRQVTIAHVRHAETRVMLALWLQADRWGHTSSAGVVCPVPLTHGLLGRLTCLQRPTVSTAVSRLIADERLRRRPDGSWLLLGGRPQTATSPTSPEVLSARR
;
A
#
# COMPACT_ATOMS: atom_id res chain seq x y z
N MET A 1 12.32 4.59 17.83
CA MET A 1 11.76 5.78 17.17
C MET A 1 12.93 6.62 16.73
N THR A 2 13.03 6.96 15.44
CA THR A 2 14.06 7.87 14.93
C THR A 2 13.63 9.32 15.16
N PRO A 3 14.57 10.25 15.47
CA PRO A 3 14.24 11.67 15.59
C PRO A 3 13.73 12.22 14.26
N ALA A 4 12.72 13.09 14.31
CA ALA A 4 12.12 13.72 13.14
C ALA A 4 11.89 15.21 13.39
N THR A 5 12.18 16.03 12.40
CA THR A 5 11.89 17.48 12.40
C THR A 5 10.61 17.72 11.61
N LEU A 6 9.70 18.52 12.17
CA LEU A 6 8.43 18.88 11.56
C LEU A 6 8.44 20.37 11.25
N ALA A 7 8.06 20.72 10.01
CA ALA A 7 7.77 22.11 9.64
C ALA A 7 6.29 22.40 9.87
N VAL A 8 5.98 23.52 10.51
CA VAL A 8 4.61 24.02 10.66
C VAL A 8 4.29 24.86 9.43
N LEU A 9 3.20 24.52 8.74
CA LEU A 9 2.69 25.29 7.62
C LEU A 9 1.55 26.17 8.13
N ASP A 10 1.86 27.41 8.46
CA ASP A 10 0.94 28.39 9.03
C ASP A 10 0.42 29.37 7.95
N PRO A 11 -0.47 30.32 8.32
CA PRO A 11 -0.96 31.31 7.37
C PRO A 11 0.15 32.20 6.77
N GLU A 12 1.22 32.50 7.51
CA GLU A 12 2.35 33.32 7.03
C GLU A 12 3.14 32.60 5.92
N PHE A 13 3.32 31.29 6.06
CA PHE A 13 3.83 30.43 5.00
C PHE A 13 2.93 30.48 3.76
N ALA A 14 1.60 30.43 3.92
CA ALA A 14 0.67 30.49 2.81
C ALA A 14 0.79 31.81 2.02
N GLU A 15 0.91 32.95 2.71
CA GLU A 15 1.15 34.25 2.08
C GLU A 15 2.49 34.31 1.33
N THR A 16 3.53 33.73 1.93
CA THR A 16 4.87 33.65 1.33
C THR A 16 4.87 32.80 0.05
N VAL A 17 4.14 31.69 0.07
CA VAL A 17 4.05 30.72 -1.02
C VAL A 17 3.08 31.14 -2.12
N ALA A 18 2.11 32.02 -1.84
CA ALA A 18 1.16 32.52 -2.83
C ALA A 18 1.84 33.13 -4.08
N ARG A 19 3.04 33.71 -3.93
CA ARG A 19 3.83 34.27 -5.04
C ARG A 19 4.63 33.24 -5.83
N ARG A 20 4.62 31.96 -5.43
CA ARG A 20 5.40 30.85 -6.02
C ARG A 20 4.50 29.66 -6.34
N PRO A 21 3.75 29.71 -7.45
CA PRO A 21 2.69 28.72 -7.75
C PRO A 21 3.18 27.27 -7.87
N HIS A 22 4.46 27.05 -8.20
CA HIS A 22 5.04 25.70 -8.24
C HIS A 22 5.01 25.00 -6.87
N ILE A 23 5.22 25.74 -5.78
CA ILE A 23 5.18 25.16 -4.42
C ILE A 23 3.77 24.70 -4.06
N THR A 24 2.74 25.49 -4.40
CA THR A 24 1.33 25.08 -4.22
C THR A 24 1.02 23.85 -5.06
N GLY A 25 1.50 23.79 -6.30
CA GLY A 25 1.37 22.60 -7.15
C GLY A 25 2.03 21.35 -6.55
N ASP A 26 3.23 21.50 -5.99
CA ASP A 26 3.96 20.40 -5.34
C ASP A 26 3.24 19.90 -4.07
N LEU A 27 2.67 20.81 -3.28
CA LEU A 27 1.85 20.48 -2.12
C LEU A 27 0.56 19.75 -2.51
N GLN A 28 -0.12 20.20 -3.57
CA GLN A 28 -1.30 19.52 -4.11
C GLN A 28 -0.95 18.12 -4.63
N ALA A 29 0.18 17.97 -5.33
CA ALA A 29 0.66 16.66 -5.77
C ALA A 29 0.98 15.74 -4.58
N CYS A 30 1.54 16.29 -3.50
CA CYS A 30 1.78 15.55 -2.26
C CYS A 30 0.47 15.07 -1.62
N LEU A 31 -0.52 15.96 -1.52
CA LEU A 31 -1.85 15.63 -1.01
C LEU A 31 -2.54 14.57 -1.87
N ALA A 32 -2.49 14.69 -3.19
CA ALA A 32 -3.06 13.71 -4.11
C ALA A 32 -2.45 12.32 -3.90
N ARG A 33 -1.10 12.22 -3.78
CA ARG A 33 -0.41 10.97 -3.44
C ARG A 33 -0.84 10.40 -2.08
N ARG A 34 -1.06 11.27 -1.09
CA ARG A 34 -1.53 10.89 0.25
C ARG A 34 -2.95 10.32 0.20
N LEU A 35 -3.87 10.98 -0.51
CA LEU A 35 -5.25 10.55 -0.68
C LEU A 35 -5.35 9.22 -1.43
N ASP A 36 -4.58 9.07 -2.50
CA ASP A 36 -4.49 7.81 -3.26
C ASP A 36 -4.01 6.63 -2.39
N ALA A 37 -3.00 6.86 -1.54
CA ALA A 37 -2.56 5.86 -0.57
C ALA A 37 -3.67 5.47 0.45
N VAL A 38 -4.46 6.45 0.91
CA VAL A 38 -5.62 6.19 1.80
C VAL A 38 -6.71 5.41 1.06
N MET A 39 -7.05 5.78 -0.17
CA MET A 39 -8.06 5.08 -0.97
C MET A 39 -7.68 3.62 -1.25
N ARG A 40 -6.39 3.34 -1.48
CA ARG A 40 -5.89 1.96 -1.57
C ARG A 40 -6.09 1.16 -0.27
N GLN A 41 -5.86 1.78 0.89
CA GLN A 41 -6.12 1.14 2.19
C GLN A 41 -7.62 0.84 2.39
N VAL A 42 -8.50 1.79 2.04
CA VAL A 42 -9.95 1.60 2.10
C VAL A 42 -10.40 0.46 1.16
N THR A 43 -9.85 0.41 -0.05
CA THR A 43 -10.14 -0.66 -1.02
C THR A 43 -9.74 -2.04 -0.46
N ILE A 44 -8.58 -2.16 0.19
CA ILE A 44 -8.19 -3.39 0.90
C ILE A 44 -9.20 -3.70 2.00
N ALA A 45 -9.63 -2.71 2.79
CA ALA A 45 -10.57 -2.94 3.89
C ALA A 45 -11.93 -3.49 3.44
N HIS A 46 -12.38 -3.19 2.22
CA HIS A 46 -13.62 -3.71 1.64
C HIS A 46 -13.52 -5.15 1.12
N VAL A 47 -12.31 -5.71 1.00
CA VAL A 47 -12.14 -7.12 0.64
C VAL A 47 -12.61 -7.99 1.80
N ARG A 48 -13.55 -8.92 1.52
CA ARG A 48 -14.18 -9.76 2.55
C ARG A 48 -13.26 -10.86 3.08
N HIS A 49 -12.34 -11.39 2.27
CA HIS A 49 -11.48 -12.52 2.64
C HIS A 49 -10.18 -12.05 3.26
N ALA A 50 -9.89 -12.49 4.49
CA ALA A 50 -8.75 -12.05 5.29
C ALA A 50 -7.41 -12.37 4.60
N GLU A 51 -7.27 -13.56 4.02
CA GLU A 51 -6.11 -14.01 3.27
C GLU A 51 -5.84 -13.10 2.07
N THR A 52 -6.90 -12.70 1.36
CA THR A 52 -6.79 -11.79 0.21
C THR A 52 -6.35 -10.38 0.64
N ARG A 53 -6.88 -9.86 1.75
CA ARG A 53 -6.45 -8.56 2.30
C ARG A 53 -4.98 -8.56 2.68
N VAL A 54 -4.53 -9.61 3.37
CA VAL A 54 -3.12 -9.75 3.79
C VAL A 54 -2.22 -9.78 2.56
N MET A 55 -2.57 -10.57 1.55
CA MET A 55 -1.81 -10.62 0.29
C MET A 55 -1.79 -9.26 -0.41
N LEU A 56 -2.93 -8.57 -0.56
CA LEU A 56 -2.97 -7.24 -1.19
C LEU A 56 -2.13 -6.21 -0.43
N ALA A 57 -2.20 -6.19 0.90
CA ALA A 57 -1.42 -5.27 1.71
C ALA A 57 0.09 -5.49 1.54
N LEU A 58 0.52 -6.76 1.46
CA LEU A 58 1.90 -7.14 1.19
C LEU A 58 2.32 -6.80 -0.25
N TRP A 59 1.48 -7.07 -1.25
CA TRP A 59 1.72 -6.69 -2.64
C TRP A 59 1.88 -5.18 -2.80
N LEU A 60 1.05 -4.36 -2.13
CA LEU A 60 1.22 -2.91 -2.15
C LEU A 60 2.52 -2.42 -1.49
N GLN A 61 3.03 -3.14 -0.49
CA GLN A 61 4.34 -2.81 0.06
C GLN A 61 5.46 -3.27 -0.88
N ALA A 62 5.30 -4.41 -1.55
CA ALA A 62 6.21 -4.90 -2.57
C ALA A 62 6.25 -4.00 -3.81
N ASP A 63 5.14 -3.40 -4.22
CA ASP A 63 5.12 -2.41 -5.33
C ASP A 63 6.01 -1.19 -5.02
N ARG A 64 6.23 -0.89 -3.73
CA ARG A 64 6.99 0.28 -3.28
C ARG A 64 8.44 -0.01 -2.95
N TRP A 65 8.70 -1.16 -2.35
CA TRP A 65 10.02 -1.51 -1.81
C TRP A 65 10.51 -2.90 -2.24
N GLY A 66 9.66 -3.65 -2.93
CA GLY A 66 9.95 -5.01 -3.31
C GLY A 66 10.83 -5.11 -4.54
N HIS A 67 11.30 -6.33 -4.76
CA HIS A 67 12.06 -6.69 -5.95
C HIS A 67 11.70 -8.12 -6.35
N THR A 68 11.73 -8.39 -7.66
CA THR A 68 11.44 -9.70 -8.21
C THR A 68 12.62 -10.64 -7.96
N SER A 69 12.31 -11.89 -7.61
CA SER A 69 13.24 -13.01 -7.47
C SER A 69 12.73 -14.17 -8.33
N SER A 70 13.57 -15.15 -8.64
CA SER A 70 13.19 -16.35 -9.38
C SER A 70 12.07 -17.15 -8.69
N ALA A 71 11.97 -17.06 -7.36
CA ALA A 71 10.94 -17.74 -6.58
C ALA A 71 9.62 -16.94 -6.45
N GLY A 72 9.61 -15.64 -6.73
CA GLY A 72 8.46 -14.76 -6.46
C GLY A 72 8.89 -13.33 -6.14
N VAL A 73 8.01 -12.53 -5.53
CA VAL A 73 8.31 -11.13 -5.20
C VAL A 73 8.68 -10.99 -3.74
N VAL A 74 9.82 -10.35 -3.45
CA VAL A 74 10.29 -10.11 -2.08
C VAL A 74 9.75 -8.76 -1.61
N CYS A 75 9.07 -8.74 -0.48
CA CYS A 75 8.71 -7.54 0.28
C CYS A 75 9.69 -7.40 1.47
N PRO A 76 10.68 -6.49 1.40
CA PRO A 76 11.77 -6.44 2.38
C PRO A 76 11.35 -5.90 3.75
N VAL A 77 10.13 -5.34 3.87
CA VAL A 77 9.67 -4.77 5.13
C VAL A 77 9.31 -5.88 6.11
N PRO A 78 9.93 -5.93 7.31
CA PRO A 78 9.65 -6.95 8.32
C PRO A 78 8.34 -6.64 9.05
N LEU A 79 7.22 -6.77 8.33
CA LEU A 79 5.89 -6.53 8.89
C LEU A 79 5.56 -7.62 9.91
N THR A 80 5.31 -7.21 11.15
CA THR A 80 4.78 -8.08 12.20
C THR A 80 3.29 -8.34 11.97
N HIS A 81 2.74 -9.41 12.54
CA HIS A 81 1.30 -9.68 12.48
C HIS A 81 0.45 -8.51 13.05
N GLY A 82 0.96 -7.79 14.06
CA GLY A 82 0.29 -6.62 14.60
C GLY A 82 0.24 -5.44 13.62
N LEU A 83 1.36 -5.18 12.93
CA LEU A 83 1.41 -4.15 11.90
C LEU A 83 0.56 -4.52 10.68
N LEU A 84 0.58 -5.79 10.28
CA LEU A 84 -0.33 -6.31 9.25
C LEU A 84 -1.79 -6.13 9.65
N GLY A 85 -2.15 -6.36 10.93
CA GLY A 85 -3.52 -6.11 11.41
C GLY A 85 -3.97 -4.66 11.26
N ARG A 86 -3.06 -3.70 11.54
CA ARG A 86 -3.35 -2.28 11.32
C ARG A 86 -3.50 -1.95 9.83
N LEU A 87 -2.60 -2.44 8.98
CA LEU A 87 -2.63 -2.18 7.53
C LEU A 87 -3.81 -2.83 6.83
N THR A 88 -4.27 -3.97 7.36
CA THR A 88 -5.37 -4.74 6.79
C THR A 88 -6.67 -4.49 7.51
N CYS A 89 -6.75 -3.64 8.53
CA CYS A 89 -7.91 -3.47 9.42
C CYS A 89 -8.48 -4.81 9.94
N LEU A 90 -7.61 -5.75 10.30
CA LEU A 90 -7.95 -7.05 10.86
C LEU A 90 -7.43 -7.17 12.28
N GLN A 91 -8.14 -7.92 13.11
CA GLN A 91 -7.65 -8.27 14.45
C GLN A 91 -6.45 -9.21 14.33
N ARG A 92 -5.46 -9.10 15.24
CA ARG A 92 -4.23 -9.91 15.22
C ARG A 92 -4.49 -11.42 15.11
N PRO A 93 -5.47 -12.02 15.83
CA PRO A 93 -5.78 -13.45 15.66
C PRO A 93 -6.20 -13.78 14.22
N THR A 94 -7.05 -12.96 13.61
CA THR A 94 -7.48 -13.12 12.21
C THR A 94 -6.31 -13.05 11.24
N VAL A 95 -5.38 -12.11 11.44
CA VAL A 95 -4.16 -12.01 10.63
C VAL A 95 -3.29 -13.24 10.81
N SER A 96 -3.12 -13.72 12.03
CA SER A 96 -2.32 -14.92 12.32
C SER A 96 -2.88 -16.14 11.59
N THR A 97 -4.19 -16.35 11.65
CA THR A 97 -4.86 -17.45 10.94
C THR A 97 -4.73 -17.30 9.42
N ALA A 98 -4.96 -16.10 8.89
CA ALA A 98 -4.84 -15.83 7.45
C ALA A 98 -3.41 -16.05 6.93
N VAL A 99 -2.40 -15.55 7.66
CA VAL A 99 -0.99 -15.78 7.31
C VAL A 99 -0.64 -17.27 7.36
N SER A 100 -1.10 -17.99 8.39
CA SER A 100 -0.83 -19.43 8.51
C SER A 100 -1.41 -20.22 7.33
N ARG A 101 -2.64 -19.89 6.91
CA ARG A 101 -3.28 -20.48 5.72
C ARG A 101 -2.52 -20.15 4.44
N LEU A 102 -2.15 -18.88 4.24
CA LEU A 102 -1.37 -18.46 3.07
C LEU A 102 0.00 -19.17 2.98
N ILE A 103 0.62 -19.47 4.12
CA ILE A 103 1.86 -20.25 4.18
C ILE A 103 1.59 -21.72 3.83
N ALA A 104 0.54 -22.32 4.38
CA ALA A 104 0.14 -23.69 4.08
C ALA A 104 -0.21 -23.89 2.59
N ASP A 105 -0.84 -22.89 1.98
CA ASP A 105 -1.20 -22.88 0.56
C ASP A 105 -0.03 -22.49 -0.36
N GLU A 106 1.19 -22.34 0.18
CA GLU A 106 2.39 -21.93 -0.54
C GLU A 106 2.26 -20.60 -1.30
N ARG A 107 1.42 -19.68 -0.81
CA ARG A 107 1.20 -18.35 -1.40
C ARG A 107 2.05 -17.27 -0.72
N LEU A 108 2.53 -17.54 0.48
CA LEU A 108 3.33 -16.63 1.28
C LEU A 108 4.42 -17.42 2.00
N ARG A 109 5.64 -16.88 2.07
CA ARG A 109 6.72 -17.48 2.85
C ARG A 109 7.44 -16.42 3.66
N ARG A 110 7.72 -16.70 4.93
CA ARG A 110 8.58 -15.83 5.75
C ARG A 110 10.04 -16.22 5.51
N ARG A 111 10.89 -15.23 5.24
CA ARG A 111 12.34 -15.43 5.08
C ARG A 111 13.07 -15.26 6.42
N PRO A 112 14.28 -15.84 6.57
CA PRO A 112 15.07 -15.75 7.81
C PRO A 112 15.44 -14.32 8.20
N ASP A 113 15.65 -13.46 7.19
CA ASP A 113 15.91 -12.02 7.34
C ASP A 113 14.69 -11.21 7.80
N GLY A 114 13.54 -11.86 8.03
CA GLY A 114 12.30 -11.24 8.44
C GLY A 114 11.50 -10.63 7.29
N SER A 115 11.97 -10.67 6.05
CA SER A 115 11.21 -10.26 4.87
C SER A 115 10.12 -11.28 4.50
N TRP A 116 9.20 -10.86 3.64
CA TRP A 116 8.14 -11.72 3.11
C TRP A 116 8.40 -12.03 1.65
N LEU A 117 8.29 -13.31 1.28
CA LEU A 117 8.30 -13.76 -0.12
C LEU A 117 6.85 -14.05 -0.54
N LEU A 118 6.38 -13.30 -1.52
CA LEU A 118 5.05 -13.44 -2.13
C LEU A 118 5.17 -14.41 -3.30
N LEU A 119 4.40 -15.49 -3.23
CA LEU A 119 4.43 -16.57 -4.20
C LEU A 119 3.16 -16.54 -5.05
N GLY A 120 3.30 -16.92 -6.31
CA GLY A 120 2.22 -16.82 -7.29
C GLY A 120 1.90 -15.37 -7.69
N GLY A 121 0.73 -15.19 -8.33
CA GLY A 121 0.29 -13.89 -8.83
C GLY A 121 -0.37 -13.01 -7.75
N ARG A 122 -0.37 -11.70 -8.00
CA ARG A 122 -1.18 -10.75 -7.24
C ARG A 122 -2.66 -11.17 -7.30
N PRO A 123 -3.37 -11.27 -6.16
CA PRO A 123 -4.79 -11.58 -6.19
C PRO A 123 -5.54 -10.49 -6.97
N GLN A 124 -6.34 -10.91 -7.94
CA GLN A 124 -7.20 -10.01 -8.70
C GLN A 124 -8.39 -9.65 -7.82
N THR A 125 -8.51 -8.39 -7.41
CA THR A 125 -9.77 -7.88 -6.87
C THR A 125 -10.70 -7.67 -8.04
N ALA A 126 -11.92 -8.22 -8.00
CA ALA A 126 -12.94 -8.10 -9.04
C ALA A 126 -13.51 -6.66 -9.20
N THR A 127 -12.73 -5.64 -8.87
CA THR A 127 -13.07 -4.23 -9.00
C THR A 127 -11.88 -3.53 -9.63
N SER A 128 -11.71 -3.76 -10.92
CA SER A 128 -11.10 -2.73 -11.76
C SER A 128 -12.13 -1.59 -11.81
N PRO A 129 -11.84 -0.36 -11.35
CA PRO A 129 -12.57 0.77 -11.89
C PRO A 129 -12.28 0.75 -13.40
N THR A 130 -13.33 0.59 -14.19
CA THR A 130 -13.32 0.86 -15.62
C THR A 130 -12.49 2.12 -15.84
N SER A 131 -11.30 1.99 -16.44
CA SER A 131 -10.62 3.15 -16.99
C SER A 131 -11.65 3.84 -17.88
N PRO A 132 -11.91 5.15 -17.71
CA PRO A 132 -12.72 5.84 -18.69
C PRO A 132 -11.99 5.65 -20.02
N GLU A 133 -12.63 4.92 -20.93
CA GLU A 133 -12.29 4.95 -22.35
C GLU A 133 -12.17 6.43 -22.68
N VAL A 134 -10.93 6.86 -22.88
CA VAL A 134 -10.62 8.14 -23.45
C VAL A 134 -11.37 8.13 -24.77
N LEU A 135 -12.41 8.97 -24.86
CA LEU A 135 -13.15 9.25 -26.08
C LEU A 135 -12.16 9.73 -27.13
N SER A 136 -11.53 8.78 -27.80
CA SER A 136 -10.89 8.94 -29.09
C SER A 136 -12.00 8.85 -30.13
N ALA A 137 -12.77 9.92 -30.22
CA ALA A 137 -13.47 10.31 -31.44
C ALA A 137 -12.82 11.63 -31.86
N ARG A 138 -11.76 11.56 -32.66
CA ARG A 138 -11.81 11.74 -34.13
C ARG A 138 -12.47 13.07 -34.54
N ARG A 139 -11.57 13.95 -35.02
CA ARG A 139 -11.71 14.98 -36.07
C ARG A 139 -12.56 16.21 -35.77
#